data_AF-A0A2V9ZHC0-F1
#
_entry.id   AF-A0A2V9ZHC0-F1
#
_cell.length_a   1.000
_cell.length_b   1.000
_cell.length_c   1.000
_cell.angle_alpha   90.00
_cell.angle_beta   90.00
_cell.angle_gamma   90.00
#
_symmetry.space_group_name_H-M   'P 1'
#
loop_
_entity.id
_entity.type
_entity.pdbx_description
1 polymer ?
#
loop_
_entity_poly.entity_id
_entity_poly.type
_entity_poly.pdbx_seq_one_letter_code
_entity_poly.pdbx_strand_id
1 'polypeptide(L)'
;DLIDVVRAYDFLPGAGGGGGGGGGGCHEADGDGHIQGENSGQASFHVDEDPCEDGNPEAVDAKDPSGNMDFHSTKTLSLAFDEVAHTMTVAGVGLNNGVPVTFTAVAVDNGQTALDMFSLTLSDGYSNSGYLLDGNVTLR
;
A
#
# COMPACT_ATOMS: atom_id res chain seq x y z
N ASP A 1 -26.15 26.94 -24.83
CA ASP A 1 -26.18 25.89 -23.79
C ASP A 1 -25.18 24.80 -24.08
N LEU A 2 -24.06 24.84 -23.36
CA LEU A 2 -23.19 23.71 -23.13
C LEU A 2 -23.07 23.61 -21.61
N ILE A 3 -23.63 22.54 -21.05
CA ILE A 3 -23.43 22.14 -19.66
C ILE A 3 -21.97 21.71 -19.55
N ASP A 4 -21.20 22.50 -18.80
CA ASP A 4 -19.83 22.18 -18.44
C ASP A 4 -19.86 21.25 -17.22
N VAL A 5 -19.36 20.03 -17.41
CA VAL A 5 -19.25 19.01 -16.36
C VAL A 5 -18.08 19.40 -15.48
N VAL A 6 -18.37 19.98 -14.33
CA VAL A 6 -17.36 20.34 -13.32
C VAL A 6 -16.64 19.06 -12.89
N ARG A 7 -15.36 18.93 -13.23
CA ARG A 7 -14.47 17.89 -12.71
C ARG A 7 -14.14 18.24 -11.27
N ALA A 8 -14.66 17.45 -10.33
CA ALA A 8 -14.35 17.56 -8.92
C ALA A 8 -12.95 16.97 -8.65
N TYR A 9 -11.88 17.71 -8.94
CA TYR A 9 -10.53 17.48 -8.41
C TYR A 9 -9.79 18.80 -8.21
N ASP A 10 -10.45 19.76 -7.57
CA ASP A 10 -9.76 20.93 -7.00
C ASP A 10 -9.64 20.71 -5.49
N PHE A 11 -8.78 19.77 -5.11
CA PHE A 11 -8.13 19.81 -3.80
C PHE A 11 -6.82 20.54 -4.05
N LEU A 12 -6.76 21.81 -3.64
CA LEU A 12 -5.55 22.62 -3.67
C LEU A 12 -4.77 22.40 -2.36
N PRO A 13 -3.70 21.59 -2.32
CA PRO A 13 -2.60 21.87 -1.41
C PRO A 13 -1.70 22.92 -2.07
N GLY A 14 -1.26 23.88 -1.26
CA GLY A 14 -0.62 25.11 -1.68
C GLY A 14 0.55 24.94 -2.66
N ALA A 15 0.69 25.98 -3.47
CA ALA A 15 1.81 26.30 -4.33
C ALA A 15 3.17 25.77 -3.84
N GLY A 16 3.81 24.95 -4.68
CA GLY A 16 5.18 24.50 -4.50
C GLY A 16 5.67 23.78 -5.76
N GLY A 17 5.74 24.51 -6.87
CA GLY A 17 6.36 23.98 -8.08
C GLY A 17 7.88 23.94 -7.96
N GLY A 18 8.49 23.00 -8.70
CA GLY A 18 9.89 23.10 -9.13
C GLY A 18 10.82 22.12 -8.43
N GLY A 19 11.39 21.21 -9.23
CA GLY A 19 12.39 20.26 -8.79
C GLY A 19 13.71 20.88 -8.36
N GLY A 20 14.57 20.04 -7.80
CA GLY A 20 15.94 20.39 -7.44
C GLY A 20 16.34 19.71 -6.15
N GLY A 21 17.23 18.72 -6.28
CA GLY A 21 17.72 17.90 -5.16
C GLY A 21 18.24 18.71 -3.97
N GLY A 22 18.01 18.16 -2.79
CA GLY A 22 18.43 18.74 -1.53
C GLY A 22 18.06 17.85 -0.35
N GLY A 23 18.78 16.74 -0.17
CA GLY A 23 18.96 16.07 1.13
C GLY A 23 17.70 15.65 1.89
N GLY A 24 16.83 14.84 1.29
CA GLY A 24 15.88 13.99 2.01
C GLY A 24 16.34 12.54 1.87
N GLY A 25 16.40 11.79 2.97
CA GLY A 25 16.72 10.36 2.92
C GLY A 25 15.72 9.61 2.05
N CYS A 26 16.10 8.42 1.59
CA CYS A 26 15.14 7.48 1.06
C CYS A 26 14.13 7.13 2.17
N HIS A 27 12.86 7.04 1.79
CA HIS A 27 11.85 6.48 2.68
C HIS A 27 11.93 4.96 2.53
N GLU A 28 12.45 4.29 3.55
CA GLU A 28 12.43 2.82 3.67
C GLU A 28 11.00 2.42 4.04
N ALA A 29 10.41 1.51 3.28
CA ALA A 29 9.01 1.15 3.45
C ALA A 29 8.75 -0.32 3.14
N ASP A 30 9.13 -1.16 4.10
CA ASP A 30 9.07 -2.61 3.96
C ASP A 30 8.03 -3.19 4.89
N GLY A 31 7.44 -4.30 4.47
CA GLY A 31 6.51 -5.04 5.31
C GLY A 31 6.41 -6.49 4.94
N ASP A 32 6.55 -7.36 5.92
CA ASP A 32 6.36 -8.79 5.77
C ASP A 32 5.60 -9.31 6.98
N GLY A 33 4.65 -10.21 6.75
CA GLY A 33 3.99 -10.88 7.86
C GLY A 33 2.66 -11.50 7.52
N HIS A 34 1.91 -11.78 8.59
CA HIS A 34 0.60 -12.39 8.51
C HIS A 34 -0.43 -11.55 9.25
N ILE A 35 -1.63 -11.46 8.67
CA ILE A 35 -2.83 -11.00 9.36
C ILE A 35 -3.85 -12.13 9.41
N GLN A 36 -4.91 -11.96 10.21
CA GLN A 36 -6.06 -12.85 10.16
C GLN A 36 -6.64 -12.85 8.73
N GLY A 37 -6.86 -14.02 8.15
CA GLY A 37 -7.52 -14.14 6.84
C GLY A 37 -8.98 -13.67 6.90
N GLU A 38 -9.51 -13.17 5.77
CA GLU A 38 -10.82 -12.53 5.64
C GLU A 38 -11.94 -13.41 6.20
N ASN A 39 -11.87 -14.72 5.94
CA ASN A 39 -12.85 -15.69 6.41
C ASN A 39 -12.33 -16.56 7.56
N SER A 40 -11.06 -16.99 7.51
CA SER A 40 -10.41 -17.81 8.54
C SER A 40 -8.90 -17.93 8.29
N GLY A 41 -8.16 -18.61 9.17
CA GLY A 41 -6.73 -18.86 8.93
C GLY A 41 -5.89 -17.58 8.88
N GLN A 42 -4.82 -17.59 8.10
CA GLN A 42 -3.90 -16.45 7.97
C GLN A 42 -3.79 -16.02 6.52
N ALA A 43 -3.73 -14.71 6.30
CA ALA A 43 -3.33 -14.10 5.04
C ALA A 43 -1.90 -13.57 5.20
N SER A 44 -1.03 -13.87 4.23
CA SER A 44 0.34 -13.35 4.20
C SER A 44 0.41 -12.13 3.28
N PHE A 45 1.32 -11.20 3.58
CA PHE A 45 1.63 -10.08 2.71
C PHE A 45 3.13 -9.82 2.67
N HIS A 46 3.57 -9.20 1.58
CA HIS A 46 4.89 -8.63 1.38
C HIS A 46 4.72 -7.27 0.71
N VAL A 47 5.42 -6.26 1.21
CA VAL A 47 5.50 -4.91 0.65
C VAL A 47 6.96 -4.51 0.62
N ASP A 48 7.40 -4.09 -0.56
CA ASP A 48 8.73 -3.57 -0.84
C ASP A 48 8.55 -2.28 -1.65
N GLU A 49 8.75 -1.13 -1.00
CA GLU A 49 8.55 0.19 -1.59
C GLU A 49 9.70 1.15 -1.16
N ASP A 50 10.94 0.79 -1.49
CA ASP A 50 12.16 1.58 -1.21
C ASP A 50 12.94 2.00 -2.49
N PRO A 51 12.28 2.61 -3.50
CA PRO A 51 12.75 2.76 -4.90
C PRO A 51 14.13 3.41 -5.11
N CYS A 52 14.71 4.02 -4.08
CA CYS A 52 16.00 4.69 -4.14
C CYS A 52 17.12 4.02 -3.34
N GLU A 53 16.88 2.92 -2.63
CA GLU A 53 17.89 2.23 -1.82
C GLU A 53 18.52 1.03 -2.53
N ASP A 54 17.73 0.15 -3.15
CA ASP A 54 18.24 -1.15 -3.61
C ASP A 54 18.10 -1.42 -5.12
N GLY A 55 17.24 -0.66 -5.82
CA GLY A 55 16.98 -0.80 -7.26
C GLY A 55 16.19 -2.06 -7.63
N ASN A 56 15.54 -2.71 -6.67
CA ASN A 56 14.62 -3.81 -6.88
C ASN A 56 13.25 -3.30 -7.36
N PRO A 57 12.44 -4.15 -8.02
CA PRO A 57 11.10 -3.78 -8.41
C PRO A 57 10.21 -3.65 -7.17
N GLU A 58 9.60 -2.49 -7.00
CA GLU A 58 8.66 -2.24 -5.90
C GLU A 58 7.42 -3.12 -6.08
N ALA A 59 7.01 -3.79 -5.02
CA ALA A 59 5.97 -4.81 -5.08
C ALA A 59 5.10 -4.84 -3.83
N VAL A 60 3.80 -4.99 -4.06
CA VAL A 60 2.82 -5.44 -3.06
C VAL A 60 2.30 -6.80 -3.49
N ASP A 61 2.56 -7.81 -2.67
CA ASP A 61 2.07 -9.18 -2.86
C ASP A 61 1.27 -9.62 -1.64
N ALA A 62 0.19 -10.36 -1.85
CA ALA A 62 -0.61 -10.90 -0.76
C ALA A 62 -1.29 -12.20 -1.14
N LYS A 63 -1.48 -13.06 -0.15
CA LYS A 63 -2.17 -14.34 -0.34
C LYS A 63 -3.08 -14.65 0.84
N ASP A 64 -4.35 -14.91 0.54
CA ASP A 64 -5.34 -15.38 1.51
C ASP A 64 -6.02 -16.64 0.97
N PRO A 65 -5.58 -17.83 1.42
CA PRO A 65 -6.21 -19.08 1.02
C PRO A 65 -7.69 -19.19 1.42
N SER A 66 -8.09 -18.53 2.53
CA SER A 66 -9.47 -18.55 3.01
C SER A 66 -10.39 -17.63 2.21
N GLY A 67 -9.84 -16.57 1.63
CA GLY A 67 -10.51 -15.65 0.70
C GLY A 67 -10.38 -16.08 -0.77
N ASN A 68 -9.68 -17.18 -1.07
CA ASN A 68 -9.30 -17.56 -2.44
C ASN A 68 -8.64 -16.39 -3.20
N MET A 69 -7.72 -15.70 -2.54
CA MET A 69 -7.02 -14.53 -3.07
C MET A 69 -5.51 -14.83 -3.18
N ASP A 70 -4.94 -14.50 -4.33
CA ASP A 70 -3.51 -14.58 -4.62
C ASP A 70 -3.17 -13.37 -5.51
N PHE A 71 -2.82 -12.27 -4.85
CA PHE A 71 -2.62 -10.97 -5.45
C PHE A 71 -1.15 -10.66 -5.62
N HIS A 72 -0.81 -10.21 -6.82
CA HIS A 72 0.51 -9.68 -7.15
C HIS A 72 0.39 -8.33 -7.85
N SER A 73 1.02 -7.31 -7.31
CA SER A 73 1.12 -6.02 -7.97
C SER A 73 1.91 -6.15 -9.29
N THR A 74 1.58 -5.30 -10.25
CA THR A 74 2.31 -5.20 -11.53
C THR A 74 2.80 -3.80 -11.81
N LYS A 75 2.21 -2.81 -11.13
CA LYS A 75 2.60 -1.41 -11.22
C LYS A 75 2.04 -0.61 -10.05
N THR A 76 2.91 0.07 -9.32
CA THR A 76 2.54 1.13 -8.39
C THR A 76 2.24 2.42 -9.16
N LEU A 77 1.11 3.05 -8.85
CA LEU A 77 0.64 4.30 -9.48
C LEU A 77 0.79 5.51 -8.56
N SER A 78 0.67 5.29 -7.25
CA SER A 78 0.91 6.30 -6.23
C SER A 78 1.39 5.65 -4.95
N LEU A 79 2.33 6.34 -4.31
CA LEU A 79 2.86 6.04 -2.98
C LEU A 79 2.74 7.31 -2.14
N ALA A 80 2.21 7.18 -0.93
CA ALA A 80 2.05 8.29 0.01
C ALA A 80 2.46 7.88 1.42
N PHE A 81 3.28 8.73 2.05
CA PHE A 81 3.73 8.58 3.43
C PHE A 81 3.07 9.64 4.31
N ASP A 82 2.60 9.21 5.49
CA ASP A 82 2.17 10.08 6.58
C ASP A 82 3.02 9.78 7.81
N GLU A 83 4.00 10.65 8.08
CA GLU A 83 4.92 10.52 9.22
C GLU A 83 4.22 10.70 10.57
N VAL A 84 3.09 11.41 10.62
CA VAL A 84 2.35 11.68 11.86
C VAL A 84 1.50 10.46 12.23
N ALA A 85 0.87 9.86 11.22
CA ALA A 85 0.09 8.64 11.38
C ALA A 85 0.93 7.35 11.25
N HIS A 86 2.24 7.47 11.00
CA HIS A 86 3.14 6.36 10.69
C HIS A 86 2.54 5.38 9.68
N THR A 87 2.02 5.93 8.58
CA THR A 87 1.26 5.17 7.58
C THR A 87 1.89 5.31 6.20
N MET A 88 1.93 4.19 5.48
CA MET A 88 2.17 4.15 4.04
C MET A 88 0.90 3.74 3.32
N THR A 89 0.56 4.44 2.24
CA THR A 89 -0.52 4.06 1.31
C THR A 89 0.02 3.86 -0.09
N VAL A 90 -0.19 2.67 -0.63
CA VAL A 90 0.17 2.29 -2.00
C VAL A 90 -1.11 2.07 -2.79
N ALA A 91 -1.20 2.64 -3.99
CA ALA A 91 -2.27 2.32 -4.92
C ALA A 91 -1.71 2.04 -6.31
N GLY A 92 -2.31 1.07 -7.00
CA GLY A 92 -1.81 0.63 -8.29
C GLY A 92 -2.68 -0.39 -8.99
N VAL A 93 -2.05 -1.19 -9.86
CA VAL A 93 -2.69 -2.30 -10.57
C VAL A 93 -1.91 -3.60 -10.37
N GLY A 94 -2.62 -4.72 -10.39
CA GLY A 94 -2.05 -6.05 -10.23
C GLY A 94 -2.96 -7.14 -10.78
N LEU A 95 -2.59 -8.38 -10.48
CA LEU A 95 -3.34 -9.57 -10.84
C LEU A 95 -3.79 -10.28 -9.56
N ASN A 96 -5.09 -10.51 -9.40
CA ASN A 96 -5.62 -11.44 -8.41
C ASN A 96 -6.00 -12.75 -9.10
N ASN A 97 -5.33 -13.86 -8.78
CA ASN A 97 -5.51 -15.14 -9.46
C ASN A 97 -5.41 -15.03 -11.00
N GLY A 98 -4.53 -14.16 -11.48
CA GLY A 98 -4.34 -13.88 -12.92
C GLY A 98 -5.37 -12.93 -13.55
N VAL A 99 -6.33 -12.40 -12.79
CA VAL A 99 -7.33 -11.42 -13.24
C VAL A 99 -6.88 -10.00 -12.90
N PRO A 100 -6.87 -9.04 -13.85
CA PRO A 100 -6.49 -7.66 -13.57
C PRO A 100 -7.42 -6.96 -12.59
N VAL A 101 -6.84 -6.30 -11.59
CA VAL A 101 -7.54 -5.49 -10.58
C VAL A 101 -6.76 -4.20 -10.29
N THR A 102 -7.43 -3.17 -9.79
CA THR A 102 -6.76 -2.10 -9.06
C THR A 102 -6.68 -2.45 -7.59
N PHE A 103 -5.64 -1.97 -6.89
CA PHE A 103 -5.45 -2.21 -5.47
C PHE A 103 -5.21 -0.93 -4.69
N THR A 104 -5.50 -0.98 -3.40
CA THR A 104 -5.01 -0.04 -2.39
C THR A 104 -4.53 -0.85 -1.21
N ALA A 105 -3.26 -0.70 -0.85
CA ALA A 105 -2.65 -1.27 0.33
C ALA A 105 -2.29 -0.16 1.32
N VAL A 106 -2.52 -0.42 2.60
CA VAL A 106 -2.14 0.51 3.68
C VAL A 106 -1.40 -0.28 4.75
N ALA A 107 -0.19 0.17 5.07
CA ALA A 107 0.63 -0.36 6.14
C ALA A 107 0.82 0.70 7.23
N VAL A 108 0.79 0.29 8.50
CA VAL A 108 0.99 1.19 9.65
C VAL A 108 2.07 0.60 10.55
N ASP A 109 3.15 1.35 10.74
CA ASP A 109 4.20 1.04 11.73
C ASP A 109 3.80 1.66 13.07
N ASN A 110 3.37 0.82 14.01
CA ASN A 110 2.97 1.28 15.35
C ASN A 110 4.16 1.28 16.34
N GLY A 111 5.36 0.97 15.86
CA GLY A 111 6.59 0.90 16.63
C GLY A 111 6.64 -0.27 17.62
N GLN A 112 7.74 -0.35 18.37
CA GLN A 112 8.11 -1.53 19.18
C GLN A 112 7.11 -1.94 20.28
N THR A 113 6.15 -1.08 20.64
CA THR A 113 5.24 -1.31 21.77
C THR A 113 3.83 -1.77 21.37
N ALA A 114 3.52 -1.78 20.08
CA ALA A 114 2.24 -2.18 19.54
C ALA A 114 2.43 -3.05 18.28
N LEU A 115 1.39 -3.78 17.89
CA LEU A 115 1.43 -4.55 16.66
C LEU A 115 1.22 -3.61 15.48
N ASP A 116 1.99 -3.81 14.42
CA ASP A 116 1.78 -3.13 13.15
C ASP A 116 0.45 -3.56 12.53
N MET A 117 0.01 -2.83 11.50
CA MET A 117 -1.20 -3.16 10.76
C MET A 117 -0.95 -3.21 9.27
N PHE A 118 -1.72 -4.08 8.61
CA PHE A 118 -1.80 -4.14 7.16
C PHE A 118 -3.26 -4.19 6.71
N SER A 119 -3.54 -3.58 5.57
CA SER A 119 -4.81 -3.74 4.86
C SER A 119 -4.61 -3.76 3.35
N LEU A 120 -5.47 -4.50 2.66
CA LEU A 120 -5.52 -4.58 1.22
C LEU A 120 -6.98 -4.55 0.77
N THR A 121 -7.28 -3.69 -0.22
CA THR A 121 -8.57 -3.68 -0.91
C THR A 121 -8.34 -3.79 -2.42
N LEU A 122 -9.10 -4.67 -3.07
CA LEU A 122 -9.05 -4.92 -4.50
C LEU A 122 -10.37 -4.52 -5.17
N SER A 123 -10.31 -4.10 -6.43
CA SER A 123 -11.50 -3.68 -7.19
C SER A 123 -12.52 -4.77 -7.48
N ASP A 124 -12.14 -6.04 -7.32
CA ASP A 124 -13.03 -7.19 -7.51
C ASP A 124 -13.88 -7.51 -6.25
N GLY A 125 -13.68 -6.75 -5.16
CA GLY A 125 -14.47 -6.82 -3.94
C GLY A 125 -13.76 -7.46 -2.76
N TYR A 126 -12.56 -8.04 -2.96
CA TYR A 126 -11.76 -8.53 -1.83
C TYR A 126 -11.30 -7.36 -0.95
N SER A 127 -11.44 -7.52 0.36
CA SER A 127 -10.91 -6.57 1.35
C SER A 127 -10.52 -7.32 2.62
N ASN A 128 -9.30 -7.10 3.09
CA ASN A 128 -8.84 -7.64 4.37
C ASN A 128 -7.97 -6.62 5.11
N SER A 129 -8.09 -6.59 6.43
CA SER A 129 -7.35 -5.67 7.30
C SER A 129 -7.18 -6.25 8.68
N GLY A 130 -6.02 -6.05 9.30
CA GLY A 130 -5.81 -6.47 10.68
C GLY A 130 -4.46 -6.08 11.24
N TYR A 131 -4.30 -6.38 12.54
CA TYR A 131 -2.99 -6.37 13.19
C TYR A 131 -2.16 -7.56 12.72
N LEU A 132 -0.85 -7.35 12.62
CA LEU A 132 0.10 -8.42 12.35
C LEU A 132 0.08 -9.45 13.47
N LEU A 133 -0.06 -10.72 13.10
CA LEU A 133 0.07 -11.87 13.99
C LEU A 133 1.55 -12.19 14.24
N ASP A 134 2.37 -11.94 13.22
CA ASP A 134 3.83 -11.99 13.20
C ASP A 134 4.34 -11.07 12.08
N GLY A 135 5.67 -10.90 12.01
CA GLY A 135 6.32 -10.01 11.06
C GLY A 135 6.43 -8.57 11.57
N ASN A 136 6.69 -7.64 10.66
CA ASN A 136 6.80 -6.21 10.96
C ASN A 136 6.53 -5.36 9.72
N VAL A 137 6.19 -4.09 9.97
CA VAL A 137 6.24 -2.99 9.01
C VAL A 137 7.32 -2.02 9.47
N THR A 138 8.17 -1.55 8.57
CA THR A 138 9.19 -0.54 8.86
C THR A 138 8.96 0.66 7.97
N LEU A 139 8.68 1.83 8.56
CA LEU A 139 8.59 3.10 7.82
C LEU A 139 9.65 4.08 8.35
N ARG A 140 10.54 4.61 7.49
CA ARG A 140 11.61 5.56 7.90
C ARG A 140 11.75 6.82 7.05
#